data_AF-A0A815F3A7-F1
#
_entry.id   AF-A0A815F3A7-F1
#
_cell.length_a   1.000
_cell.length_b   1.000
_cell.length_c   1.000
_cell.angle_alpha   90.00
_cell.angle_beta   90.00
_cell.angle_gamma   90.00
#
_symmetry.space_group_name_H-M   'P 1'
#
loop_
_entity.id
_entity.type
_entity.pdbx_description
1 polymer ?
#
loop_
_entity_poly.entity_id
_entity_poly.type
_entity_poly.pdbx_seq_one_letter_code
_entity_poly.pdbx_strand_id
1 'polypeptide(L)'
;MHKSLIVVAVILFLFIVFVLFRFAPNVPNPNPKYFTNTSLIYHALKQAKSLEVEYEQQYQLTAVVINWKRLSSVQLAVQRYLNATHFRRIIVWNKNPAINLTYREILPQNQSFDLIHIINSKKN
;
A
#
# COMPACT_ATOMS: atom_id res chain seq x y z
N MET A 1 32.39 45.70 -26.53
CA MET A 1 31.66 45.65 -25.23
C MET A 1 31.42 44.23 -24.68
N HIS A 2 31.56 43.15 -25.48
CA HIS A 2 31.30 41.77 -24.99
C HIS A 2 32.38 41.18 -24.04
N LYS A 3 33.65 41.60 -24.15
CA LYS A 3 34.73 41.06 -23.32
C LYS A 3 34.57 41.39 -21.83
N SER A 4 34.07 42.59 -21.50
CA SER A 4 33.81 42.99 -20.11
C SER A 4 32.65 42.21 -19.47
N LEU A 5 31.65 41.81 -20.27
CA LEU A 5 30.52 41.01 -19.78
C LEU A 5 30.96 39.61 -19.33
N ILE A 6 31.88 38.99 -20.09
CA ILE A 6 32.43 37.66 -19.77
C ILE A 6 33.23 37.71 -18.46
N VAL A 7 34.05 38.74 -18.27
CA VAL A 7 34.84 38.91 -17.05
C VAL A 7 33.94 39.05 -15.82
N VAL A 8 32.87 39.84 -15.92
CA VAL A 8 31.91 40.01 -14.82
C VAL A 8 31.19 38.69 -14.50
N ALA A 9 30.78 37.93 -15.51
CA ALA A 9 30.11 36.63 -15.31
C ALA A 9 31.02 35.60 -14.61
N VAL A 10 32.31 35.56 -14.98
CA VAL A 10 33.31 34.67 -14.36
C VAL A 10 33.53 35.03 -12.89
N ILE A 11 33.64 36.31 -12.57
CA ILE A 11 33.80 36.78 -11.19
C ILE A 11 32.57 36.41 -10.35
N LEU A 12 31.37 36.59 -10.90
CA LEU A 12 30.13 36.26 -10.21
C LEU A 12 30.01 34.75 -9.95
N PHE A 13 30.40 33.92 -10.92
CA PHE A 13 30.43 32.46 -10.76
C PHE A 13 31.39 32.02 -9.64
N LEU A 14 32.62 32.57 -9.64
CA LEU A 14 33.60 32.27 -8.58
C LEU A 14 33.13 32.71 -7.21
N PHE A 15 32.45 33.86 -7.11
CA PHE A 15 31.87 34.34 -5.86
C PHE A 15 30.78 33.40 -5.33
N ILE A 16 29.88 32.92 -6.20
CA ILE A 16 28.84 31.95 -5.82
C ILE A 16 29.47 30.65 -5.32
N VAL A 17 30.47 30.11 -6.03
CA VAL A 17 31.18 28.89 -5.61
C VAL A 17 31.86 29.10 -4.25
N PHE A 18 32.50 30.25 -4.04
CA PHE A 18 33.13 30.58 -2.76
C PHE A 18 32.13 30.66 -1.60
N VAL A 19 30.97 31.31 -1.82
CA VAL A 19 29.89 31.38 -0.82
C VAL A 19 29.34 30.00 -0.51
N LEU A 20 29.10 29.17 -1.53
CA LEU A 20 28.64 27.79 -1.33
C LEU A 20 29.65 26.95 -0.53
N PHE A 21 30.95 27.08 -0.79
CA PHE A 21 31.97 26.36 -0.02
C PHE A 21 32.13 26.88 1.41
N ARG A 22 32.03 28.19 1.62
CA ARG A 22 32.25 28.80 2.95
C ARG A 22 31.04 28.68 3.87
N PHE A 23 29.83 28.65 3.32
CA PHE A 23 28.59 28.51 4.07
C PHE A 23 27.91 27.15 3.86
N ALA A 24 28.55 26.20 3.19
CA ALA A 24 28.13 24.81 3.25
C ALA A 24 28.07 24.41 4.72
N PRO A 25 26.92 23.92 5.22
CA PRO A 25 26.84 23.44 6.59
C PRO A 25 27.91 22.37 6.75
N ASN A 26 28.75 22.49 7.77
CA ASN A 26 29.70 21.46 8.17
C ASN A 26 28.94 20.13 8.14
N VAL A 27 29.26 19.28 7.16
CA VAL A 27 28.64 17.97 7.04
C VAL A 27 28.92 17.29 8.37
N PRO A 28 27.90 16.94 9.18
CA PRO A 28 28.15 16.37 10.48
C PRO A 28 29.02 15.15 10.26
N ASN A 29 30.20 15.17 10.89
CA ASN A 29 31.12 14.04 10.92
C ASN A 29 30.28 12.78 11.23
N PRO A 30 30.24 11.76 10.34
CA PRO A 30 29.46 10.57 10.57
C PRO A 30 30.09 9.81 11.73
N ASN A 31 29.73 10.24 12.95
CA ASN A 31 30.17 9.64 14.18
C ASN A 31 29.58 8.21 14.20
N PRO A 32 30.40 7.14 14.20
CA PRO A 32 29.90 5.77 14.12
C PRO A 32 29.10 5.35 15.38
N LYS A 33 28.97 6.21 16.39
CA LYS A 33 28.11 5.94 17.55
C LYS A 33 26.62 5.90 17.25
N TYR A 34 26.20 6.25 16.04
CA TYR A 34 24.83 6.01 15.54
C TYR A 34 24.75 4.82 14.59
N PHE A 35 25.64 3.81 14.74
CA PHE A 35 25.33 2.48 14.22
C PHE A 35 24.04 2.02 14.91
N THR A 36 22.95 2.21 14.17
CA THR A 36 21.65 1.59 14.36
C THR A 36 21.86 0.19 14.88
N ASN A 37 21.39 -0.04 16.10
CA ASN A 37 21.48 -1.32 16.77
C ASN A 37 20.61 -2.30 15.96
N THR A 38 21.20 -2.88 14.92
CA THR A 38 20.52 -3.71 13.92
C THR A 38 19.84 -4.91 14.56
N SER A 39 20.35 -5.35 15.70
CA SER A 39 19.70 -6.33 16.58
C SER A 39 18.36 -5.82 17.13
N LEU A 40 18.27 -4.59 17.66
CA LEU A 40 17.01 -4.00 18.13
C LEU A 40 16.00 -3.83 16.99
N ILE A 41 16.46 -3.39 15.82
CA ILE A 41 15.61 -3.26 14.63
C ILE A 41 15.10 -4.64 14.17
N TYR A 42 15.97 -5.65 14.17
CA TYR A 42 15.62 -7.03 13.83
C TYR A 42 14.65 -7.65 14.84
N HIS A 43 14.87 -7.43 16.13
CA HIS A 43 13.95 -7.89 17.19
C HIS A 43 12.58 -7.20 17.09
N ALA A 44 12.56 -5.89 16.86
CA ALA A 44 11.31 -5.14 16.66
C ALA A 44 10.56 -5.61 15.40
N LEU A 45 11.26 -5.89 14.30
CA LEU A 45 10.66 -6.47 13.08
C LEU A 45 10.11 -7.87 13.33
N LYS A 46 10.85 -8.72 14.04
CA LYS A 46 10.41 -10.07 14.39
C LYS A 46 9.18 -10.04 15.29
N GLN A 47 9.14 -9.11 16.25
CA GLN A 47 8.02 -8.91 17.16
C GLN A 47 6.79 -8.32 16.45
N ALA A 48 6.99 -7.37 15.53
CA ALA A 48 5.90 -6.83 14.70
C ALA A 48 5.29 -7.93 13.83
N LYS A 49 6.12 -8.79 13.23
CA LYS A 49 5.66 -9.91 12.41
C LYS A 49 4.95 -11.00 13.22
N SER A 50 5.41 -11.28 14.45
CA SER A 50 4.68 -12.21 15.32
C SER A 50 3.34 -11.65 15.76
N LEU A 51 3.27 -10.34 16.04
CA LEU A 51 2.02 -9.66 16.35
C LEU A 51 1.08 -9.68 15.15
N GLU A 52 1.56 -9.41 13.94
CA GLU A 52 0.76 -9.51 12.71
C GLU A 52 0.13 -10.90 12.56
N VAL A 53 0.91 -11.97 12.76
CA VAL A 53 0.41 -13.35 12.75
C VAL A 53 -0.58 -13.62 13.88
N GLU A 54 -0.33 -13.09 15.08
CA GLU A 54 -1.25 -13.19 16.22
C GLU A 54 -2.57 -12.47 15.94
N TYR A 55 -2.51 -11.26 15.36
CA TYR A 55 -3.67 -10.49 14.92
C TYR A 55 -4.42 -11.21 13.78
N GLU A 56 -3.73 -11.82 12.82
CA GLU A 56 -4.35 -12.64 11.77
C GLU A 56 -5.05 -13.89 12.35
N GLN A 57 -4.48 -14.52 13.37
CA GLN A 57 -5.07 -15.69 14.03
C GLN A 57 -6.24 -15.30 14.96
N GLN A 58 -6.13 -14.17 15.65
CA GLN A 58 -7.10 -13.70 16.64
C GLN A 58 -8.29 -12.98 16.00
N TYR A 59 -8.08 -12.21 14.94
CA TYR A 59 -9.12 -11.42 14.28
C TYR A 59 -9.52 -12.06 12.96
N GLN A 60 -10.66 -12.73 12.98
CA GLN A 60 -11.24 -13.37 11.81
C GLN A 60 -11.81 -12.29 10.87
N LEU A 61 -11.01 -11.89 9.87
CA LEU A 61 -11.39 -10.83 8.97
C LEU A 61 -12.56 -11.26 8.08
N THR A 62 -13.52 -10.34 7.93
CA THR A 62 -14.63 -10.47 6.99
C THR A 62 -14.49 -9.39 5.92
N ALA A 63 -14.31 -9.80 4.67
CA ALA A 63 -14.32 -8.87 3.54
C ALA A 63 -15.77 -8.56 3.15
N VAL A 64 -16.06 -7.30 2.80
CA VAL A 64 -17.36 -6.90 2.23
C VAL A 64 -17.15 -6.32 0.85
N VAL A 65 -17.72 -6.95 -0.17
CA VAL A 65 -17.65 -6.53 -1.58
C VAL A 65 -19.01 -6.05 -2.01
N ILE A 66 -19.12 -4.81 -2.48
CA ILE A 66 -20.41 -4.24 -2.86
C ILE A 66 -20.52 -4.22 -4.39
N ASN A 67 -21.49 -4.96 -4.94
CA ASN A 67 -21.82 -4.89 -6.35
C ASN A 67 -22.84 -3.77 -6.61
N TRP A 68 -22.42 -2.72 -7.31
CA TRP A 68 -23.32 -1.63 -7.73
C TRP A 68 -23.66 -1.66 -9.23
N LYS A 69 -22.71 -2.05 -10.10
CA LYS A 69 -22.90 -1.98 -11.55
C LYS A 69 -22.18 -3.09 -12.34
N ARG A 70 -20.89 -3.32 -12.11
CA ARG A 70 -20.06 -4.21 -12.93
C ARG A 70 -19.69 -5.49 -12.19
N LEU A 71 -20.15 -6.63 -12.70
CA LEU A 71 -19.86 -7.96 -12.15
C LEU A 71 -18.36 -8.30 -12.18
N SER A 72 -17.64 -7.90 -13.24
CA SER A 72 -16.21 -8.23 -13.39
C SER A 72 -15.32 -7.66 -12.29
N SER A 73 -15.64 -6.47 -11.77
CA SER A 73 -14.91 -5.87 -10.64
C SER A 73 -15.13 -6.64 -9.34
N VAL A 74 -16.35 -7.19 -9.15
CA VAL A 74 -16.71 -8.00 -7.99
C VAL A 74 -15.98 -9.34 -8.06
N GLN A 75 -16.00 -10.00 -9.22
CA GLN A 75 -15.25 -11.23 -9.47
C GLN A 75 -13.76 -11.05 -9.14
N LEU A 76 -13.14 -9.97 -9.65
CA LEU A 76 -11.73 -9.67 -9.40
C LEU A 76 -11.44 -9.44 -7.90
N ALA A 77 -12.29 -8.70 -7.20
CA ALA A 77 -12.14 -8.43 -5.78
C ALA A 77 -12.27 -9.71 -4.96
N VAL A 78 -13.30 -10.52 -5.22
CA VAL A 78 -13.51 -11.80 -4.55
C VAL A 78 -12.34 -12.75 -4.81
N GLN A 79 -11.82 -12.83 -6.03
CA GLN A 79 -10.64 -13.63 -6.35
C GLN A 79 -9.42 -13.19 -5.52
N ARG A 80 -9.19 -11.88 -5.38
CA ARG A 80 -8.10 -11.35 -4.56
C ARG A 80 -8.25 -11.72 -3.08
N TYR A 81 -9.47 -11.66 -2.54
CA TYR A 81 -9.73 -12.01 -1.15
C TYR A 81 -9.66 -13.51 -0.87
N LEU A 82 -10.06 -14.35 -1.82
CA LEU A 82 -9.89 -15.80 -1.70
C LEU A 82 -8.42 -16.22 -1.75
N ASN A 83 -7.61 -15.53 -2.54
CA ASN A 83 -6.17 -15.74 -2.58
C ASN A 83 -5.47 -15.24 -1.31
N ALA A 84 -6.14 -14.44 -0.48
CA ALA A 84 -5.62 -13.94 0.78
C ALA A 84 -6.08 -14.85 1.93
N THR A 85 -5.13 -15.47 2.63
CA THR A 85 -5.39 -16.51 3.64
C THR A 85 -6.00 -16.01 4.95
N HIS A 86 -6.08 -14.69 5.16
CA HIS A 86 -6.58 -14.09 6.40
C HIS A 86 -8.09 -13.87 6.45
N PHE A 87 -8.84 -14.10 5.36
CA PHE A 87 -10.30 -13.94 5.36
C PHE A 87 -11.03 -15.23 5.69
N ARG A 88 -11.80 -15.21 6.78
CA ARG A 88 -12.71 -16.33 7.15
C ARG A 88 -14.04 -16.25 6.41
N ARG A 89 -14.43 -15.06 5.96
CA ARG A 89 -15.69 -14.82 5.26
C ARG A 89 -15.57 -13.67 4.28
N ILE A 90 -16.27 -13.78 3.16
CA ILE A 90 -16.40 -12.77 2.12
C ILE A 90 -17.90 -12.56 1.90
N ILE A 91 -18.41 -11.41 2.30
CA ILE A 91 -19.80 -11.02 2.07
C ILE A 91 -19.85 -10.22 0.78
N VAL A 92 -20.57 -10.72 -0.22
CA VAL A 92 -20.84 -9.99 -1.44
C VAL A 92 -22.25 -9.42 -1.37
N TRP A 93 -22.33 -8.11 -1.16
CA TRP A 93 -23.60 -7.41 -1.12
C TRP A 93 -23.92 -6.87 -2.52
N ASN A 94 -24.91 -7.46 -3.15
CA ASN A 94 -25.46 -6.96 -4.41
C ASN A 94 -26.51 -5.88 -4.15
N LYS A 95 -26.14 -4.63 -4.43
CA LYS A 95 -27.01 -3.45 -4.32
C LYS A 95 -27.79 -3.18 -5.60
N ASN A 96 -27.56 -3.93 -6.68
CA ASN A 96 -28.32 -3.80 -7.91
C ASN A 96 -29.55 -4.73 -7.88
N PRO A 97 -30.77 -4.21 -7.70
CA PRO A 97 -31.98 -5.04 -7.65
C PRO A 97 -32.40 -5.61 -9.01
N ALA A 98 -31.78 -5.18 -10.11
CA ALA A 98 -32.06 -5.70 -11.45
C ALA A 98 -31.38 -7.05 -11.73
N ILE A 99 -30.38 -7.43 -10.93
CA ILE A 99 -29.60 -8.66 -11.10
C ILE A 99 -29.73 -9.46 -9.81
N ASN A 100 -29.97 -10.77 -9.91
CA ASN A 100 -29.91 -11.66 -8.75
C ASN A 100 -28.58 -12.41 -8.77
N LEU A 101 -27.60 -11.91 -8.01
CA LEU A 101 -26.23 -12.40 -8.02
C LEU A 101 -26.18 -13.82 -7.44
N THR A 102 -25.51 -14.73 -8.15
CA THR A 102 -25.31 -16.12 -7.74
C THR A 102 -23.84 -16.46 -7.56
N TYR A 103 -23.55 -17.55 -6.84
CA TYR A 103 -22.19 -18.02 -6.60
C TYR A 103 -21.40 -18.27 -7.89
N ARG A 104 -22.03 -18.88 -8.89
CA ARG A 104 -21.41 -19.15 -10.20
C ARG A 104 -21.05 -17.88 -10.98
N GLU A 105 -21.79 -16.80 -10.76
CA GLU A 105 -21.49 -15.50 -11.37
C GLU A 105 -20.32 -14.81 -10.68
N ILE A 106 -20.04 -15.08 -9.41
CA ILE A 106 -18.90 -14.52 -8.68
C ILE A 106 -17.63 -15.34 -8.91
N LEU A 107 -17.76 -16.67 -8.89
CA LEU A 107 -16.69 -17.62 -9.16
C LEU A 107 -17.18 -18.63 -10.21
N PRO A 108 -16.88 -18.41 -11.50
CA PRO A 108 -17.29 -19.32 -12.56
C PRO A 108 -16.52 -20.65 -12.54
N GLN A 109 -15.47 -20.80 -11.71
CA GLN A 109 -14.69 -22.02 -11.56
C GLN A 109 -15.12 -22.81 -10.32
N ASN A 110 -14.98 -24.14 -10.33
CA ASN A 110 -15.34 -25.09 -9.25
C ASN A 110 -14.47 -24.91 -7.98
N GLN A 111 -14.52 -23.75 -7.36
CA GLN A 111 -13.88 -23.46 -6.08
C GLN A 111 -14.90 -23.60 -4.96
N SER A 112 -14.43 -23.92 -3.75
CA SER A 112 -15.31 -24.00 -2.58
C SER A 112 -15.97 -22.63 -2.31
N PHE A 113 -17.28 -22.66 -2.11
CA PHE A 113 -18.09 -21.48 -1.78
C PHE A 113 -18.16 -21.23 -0.27
N ASP A 114 -17.48 -22.03 0.56
CA ASP A 114 -17.65 -22.04 2.01
C ASP A 114 -17.33 -20.68 2.66
N LEU A 115 -16.45 -19.90 2.04
CA LEU A 115 -16.05 -18.57 2.50
C LEU A 115 -17.00 -17.46 2.02
N ILE A 116 -17.87 -17.70 1.02
CA ILE A 116 -18.61 -16.65 0.34
C ILE A 116 -20.07 -16.63 0.80
N HIS A 117 -20.57 -15.45 1.12
CA HIS A 117 -21.97 -15.22 1.42
C HIS A 117 -22.52 -14.11 0.52
N ILE A 118 -23.63 -14.35 -0.18
CA ILE A 118 -24.20 -13.38 -1.11
C ILE A 118 -25.49 -12.82 -0.54
N ILE A 119 -25.59 -11.49 -0.48
CA ILE A 119 -26.79 -10.77 -0.08
C ILE A 119 -27.32 -10.01 -1.30
N ASN A 120 -28.48 -10.41 -1.81
CA ASN A 120 -29.15 -9.71 -2.91
C ASN A 120 -30.17 -8.70 -2.38
N SER A 121 -30.08 -7.45 -2.86
CA SER A 121 -31.07 -6.42 -2.52
C SER A 121 -32.39 -6.69 -3.25
N LYS A 122 -33.49 -6.63 -2.52
CA LYS A 122 -34.85 -6.73 -3.08
C LYS A 122 -35.31 -5.37 -3.58
N LYS A 123 -36.18 -5.32 -4.60
CA LYS A 123 -36.94 -4.10 -4.91
C LYS A 123 -37.86 -3.82 -3.71
N ASN A 124 -37.80 -2.60 -3.18
CA ASN A 124 -38.82 -2.06 -2.28
C ASN A 124 -39.98 -1.50 -3.09
#